data_AF-A0A942SCG1-F1
#
_entry.id   AF-A0A942SCG1-F1
#
_cell.length_a   1.000
_cell.length_b   1.000
_cell.length_c   1.000
_cell.angle_alpha   90.00
_cell.angle_beta   90.00
_cell.angle_gamma   90.00
#
_symmetry.space_group_name_H-M   'P 1'
#
loop_
_entity.id
_entity.type
_entity.pdbx_description
1 polymer ?
#
loop_
_entity_poly.entity_id
_entity_poly.type
_entity_poly.pdbx_seq_one_letter_code
_entity_poly.pdbx_strand_id
1 'polypeptide(L)'
;MKRVILIAVIALMGTAATAQKYGHINVNDLLLAMPETKKAQDRLQKMQDSLNVSYQELFKEYREKDSIIRADSGKWTQAKKDIKFQEFQSLGETIQNYSTGAQQYLQQQEQTIFTPIQAKAREAIQSVAKANGYAYVFTSDALLVAPPTDDILPLVKKFLKIPDTPAK
;
A
#
# COMPACT_ATOMS: atom_id res chain seq x y z
N MET A 1 -12.76 -47.37 -53.36
CA MET A 1 -13.09 -47.44 -51.91
C MET A 1 -11.94 -47.05 -50.98
N LYS A 2 -10.69 -47.50 -51.21
CA LYS A 2 -9.53 -47.12 -50.36
C LYS A 2 -9.23 -45.60 -50.28
N ARG A 3 -9.53 -44.84 -51.33
CA ARG A 3 -9.30 -43.37 -51.38
C ARG A 3 -10.34 -42.55 -50.61
N VAL A 4 -11.54 -43.10 -50.37
CA VAL A 4 -12.61 -42.43 -49.62
C VAL A 4 -12.36 -42.55 -48.10
N ILE A 5 -11.77 -43.66 -47.67
CA ILE A 5 -11.38 -43.90 -46.27
C ILE A 5 -10.27 -42.92 -45.84
N LEU A 6 -9.33 -42.57 -46.72
CA LEU A 6 -8.25 -41.64 -46.41
C LEU A 6 -8.73 -40.20 -46.13
N ILE A 7 -9.80 -39.76 -46.81
CA ILE A 7 -10.36 -38.40 -46.66
C ILE A 7 -11.17 -38.28 -45.35
N ALA A 8 -11.80 -39.37 -44.91
CA ALA A 8 -12.53 -39.41 -43.64
C ALA A 8 -11.62 -39.36 -42.40
N VAL A 9 -10.38 -39.87 -42.50
CA VAL A 9 -9.41 -39.85 -41.38
C VAL A 9 -8.82 -38.44 -41.17
N ILE A 10 -8.70 -37.63 -42.22
CA ILE A 10 -8.17 -36.26 -42.13
C ILE A 10 -9.21 -35.30 -41.52
N ALA A 11 -10.51 -35.57 -41.70
CA ALA A 11 -11.59 -34.77 -41.12
C ALA A 11 -11.73 -34.90 -39.58
N LEU A 12 -11.11 -35.92 -38.98
CA LEU A 12 -11.08 -36.13 -37.53
C LEU A 12 -9.95 -35.36 -36.82
N MET A 13 -9.07 -34.69 -37.56
CA MET A 13 -8.13 -33.72 -36.99
C MET A 13 -8.83 -32.37 -36.79
N GLY A 14 -10.00 -32.38 -36.14
CA GLY A 14 -10.59 -31.16 -35.61
C GLY A 14 -9.59 -30.57 -34.63
N THR A 15 -9.06 -29.39 -34.92
CA THR A 15 -8.20 -28.65 -34.00
C THR A 15 -9.01 -28.39 -32.74
N ALA A 16 -8.74 -29.13 -31.67
CA ALA A 16 -9.27 -28.80 -30.36
C ALA A 16 -8.72 -27.41 -29.99
N ALA A 17 -9.54 -26.39 -30.15
CA ALA A 17 -9.23 -25.07 -29.62
C ALA A 17 -9.24 -25.20 -28.10
N THR A 18 -8.07 -25.24 -27.47
CA THR A 18 -7.96 -25.12 -26.02
C THR A 18 -8.46 -23.73 -25.65
N ALA A 19 -9.67 -23.67 -25.09
CA ALA A 19 -10.19 -22.43 -24.53
C ALA A 19 -9.19 -21.95 -23.47
N GLN A 20 -8.66 -20.74 -23.66
CA GLN A 20 -7.76 -20.12 -22.70
C GLN A 20 -8.52 -19.94 -21.38
N LYS A 21 -7.92 -20.39 -20.27
CA LYS A 21 -8.53 -20.21 -18.95
C LYS A 21 -8.23 -18.79 -18.46
N TYR A 22 -9.29 -18.03 -18.21
CA TYR A 22 -9.23 -16.67 -17.68
C TYR A 22 -9.66 -16.67 -16.22
N GLY A 23 -8.91 -15.98 -15.38
CA GLY A 23 -9.25 -15.75 -13.97
C GLY A 23 -9.33 -14.26 -13.67
N HIS A 24 -9.96 -13.92 -12.55
CA HIS A 24 -9.91 -12.57 -12.02
C HIS A 24 -9.57 -12.59 -10.52
N ILE A 25 -9.06 -11.48 -10.00
CA ILE A 25 -8.78 -11.32 -8.58
C ILE A 25 -8.94 -9.86 -8.13
N ASN A 26 -9.51 -9.67 -6.95
CA ASN A 26 -9.42 -8.40 -6.24
C ASN A 26 -8.11 -8.35 -5.45
N VAL A 27 -7.12 -7.61 -5.96
CA VAL A 27 -5.81 -7.45 -5.31
C VAL A 27 -5.94 -6.71 -3.98
N ASN A 28 -6.88 -5.77 -3.85
CA ASN A 28 -7.09 -5.04 -2.60
C ASN A 28 -7.61 -5.97 -1.50
N ASP A 29 -8.58 -6.83 -1.81
CA ASP A 29 -9.09 -7.81 -0.85
C ASP A 29 -8.02 -8.84 -0.45
N LEU A 30 -7.15 -9.22 -1.38
CA LEU A 30 -6.00 -10.06 -1.08
C LEU A 30 -5.05 -9.37 -0.10
N LEU A 31 -4.64 -8.14 -0.41
CA LEU A 31 -3.75 -7.37 0.45
C LEU A 31 -4.37 -7.17 1.83
N LEU A 32 -5.65 -6.78 1.93
CA LEU A 32 -6.33 -6.62 3.21
C LEU A 32 -6.39 -7.91 4.04
N ALA A 33 -6.49 -9.07 3.39
CA ALA A 33 -6.49 -10.37 4.05
C ALA A 33 -5.09 -10.81 4.51
N MET A 34 -4.00 -10.23 3.99
CA MET A 34 -2.63 -10.59 4.38
C MET A 34 -2.30 -10.07 5.79
N PRO A 35 -1.84 -10.94 6.72
CA PRO A 35 -1.44 -10.52 8.07
C PRO A 35 -0.32 -9.46 8.08
N GLU A 36 0.53 -9.47 7.07
CA GLU A 36 1.61 -8.50 6.88
C GLU A 36 1.08 -7.10 6.62
N THR A 37 -0.05 -6.97 5.91
CA THR A 37 -0.72 -5.69 5.65
C THR A 37 -1.21 -5.07 6.95
N LYS A 38 -1.82 -5.88 7.84
CA LYS A 38 -2.25 -5.37 9.14
C LYS A 38 -1.06 -4.90 10.00
N LYS A 39 0.03 -5.68 10.03
CA LYS A 39 1.27 -5.28 10.72
C LYS A 39 1.88 -4.02 10.13
N ALA A 40 1.83 -3.86 8.81
CA ALA A 40 2.30 -2.68 8.11
C ALA A 40 1.50 -1.43 8.47
N GLN A 41 0.16 -1.54 8.47
CA GLN A 41 -0.74 -0.47 8.90
C GLN A 41 -0.45 -0.05 10.34
N ASP A 42 -0.33 -1.02 11.26
CA ASP A 42 -0.05 -0.73 12.67
C ASP A 42 1.33 -0.06 12.85
N ARG A 43 2.33 -0.46 12.06
CA ARG A 43 3.66 0.17 12.08
C ARG A 43 3.59 1.61 11.57
N LEU A 44 2.90 1.87 10.46
CA LEU A 44 2.76 3.21 9.89
C LEU A 44 1.98 4.13 10.84
N GLN A 45 0.91 3.63 11.46
CA GLN A 45 0.14 4.37 12.47
C GLN A 45 1.03 4.77 13.66
N LYS A 46 1.82 3.86 14.20
CA LYS A 46 2.76 4.17 15.30
C LYS A 46 3.80 5.22 14.91
N MET A 47 4.29 5.18 13.67
CA MET A 47 5.21 6.20 13.17
C MET A 47 4.51 7.57 13.10
N GLN A 48 3.27 7.62 12.58
CA GLN A 48 2.48 8.85 12.53
C GLN A 48 2.22 9.41 13.94
N ASP A 49 1.84 8.56 14.88
CA ASP A 49 1.59 8.96 16.27
C ASP A 49 2.87 9.51 16.93
N SER A 50 4.01 8.84 16.72
CA SER A 50 5.31 9.31 17.22
C SER A 50 5.69 10.69 16.65
N LEU A 51 5.47 10.90 15.35
CA LEU A 51 5.75 12.19 14.71
C LEU A 51 4.81 13.28 15.24
N ASN A 52 3.55 12.95 15.47
CA ASN A 52 2.58 13.87 16.06
C ASN A 52 2.98 14.27 17.48
N VAL A 53 3.45 13.33 18.31
CA VAL A 53 3.94 13.63 19.67
C VAL A 53 5.08 14.64 19.63
N SER A 54 6.11 14.39 18.81
CA SER A 54 7.23 15.31 18.65
C SER A 54 6.82 16.68 18.09
N TYR A 55 5.86 16.73 17.16
CA TYR A 55 5.29 18.00 16.69
C TYR A 55 4.62 18.77 17.83
N GLN A 56 3.84 18.10 18.68
CA GLN A 56 3.17 18.74 19.82
C GLN A 56 4.17 19.26 20.87
N GLU A 57 5.30 18.57 21.06
CA GLU A 57 6.38 19.04 21.93
C GLU A 57 7.01 20.33 21.40
N LEU A 58 7.39 20.36 20.11
CA LEU A 58 7.91 21.57 19.46
C LEU A 58 6.92 22.73 19.54
N PHE A 59 5.63 22.45 19.27
CA PHE A 59 4.59 23.47 19.31
C PHE A 59 4.31 23.96 20.75
N LYS A 60 4.45 23.09 21.75
CA LYS A 60 4.38 23.49 23.15
C LYS A 60 5.53 24.42 23.52
N GLU A 61 6.76 24.09 23.13
CA GLU A 61 7.93 24.97 23.31
C GLU A 61 7.71 26.33 22.65
N TYR A 62 7.16 26.34 21.43
CA TYR A 62 6.85 27.57 20.71
C TYR A 62 5.88 28.46 21.48
N ARG A 63 4.77 27.90 21.97
CA ARG A 63 3.79 28.65 22.78
C ARG A 63 4.39 29.18 24.09
N GLU A 64 5.25 28.40 24.72
CA GLU A 64 5.93 28.82 25.95
C GLU A 64 6.87 30.01 25.70
N LYS A 65 7.71 29.92 24.66
CA LYS A 65 8.59 31.03 24.25
C LYS A 65 7.83 32.28 23.87
N ASP A 66 6.75 32.13 23.09
CA ASP A 66 5.85 33.22 22.71
C ASP A 66 5.24 33.92 23.94
N SER A 67 4.77 33.14 24.92
CA SER A 67 4.26 33.68 26.19
C SER A 67 5.31 34.44 26.98
N ILE A 68 6.52 33.91 27.09
CA ILE A 68 7.65 34.56 27.79
C ILE A 68 8.04 35.86 27.10
N ILE A 69 8.14 35.87 25.77
CA ILE A 69 8.45 37.06 24.98
C ILE A 69 7.40 38.15 25.20
N ARG A 70 6.10 37.81 25.16
CA ARG A 70 5.03 38.78 25.43
C ARG A 70 5.09 39.35 26.84
N ALA A 71 5.33 38.51 27.85
CA ALA A 71 5.30 38.93 29.25
C ALA A 71 6.53 39.77 29.65
N ASP A 72 7.73 39.39 29.18
CA ASP A 72 8.98 39.90 29.73
C ASP A 72 9.83 40.72 28.76
N SER A 73 9.48 40.80 27.46
CA SER A 73 10.26 41.57 26.49
C SER A 73 10.44 43.04 26.87
N GLY A 74 9.51 43.64 27.61
CA GLY A 74 9.65 45.00 28.14
C GLY A 74 10.79 45.17 29.16
N LYS A 75 11.20 44.09 29.83
CA LYS A 75 12.23 44.06 30.88
C LYS A 75 13.62 43.70 30.36
N TRP A 76 13.75 43.35 29.08
CA TRP A 76 15.00 42.87 28.49
C TRP A 76 15.80 44.00 27.83
N THR A 77 17.13 43.86 27.86
CA THR A 77 18.03 44.67 27.02
C THR A 77 17.79 44.36 25.54
N GLN A 78 18.16 45.29 24.65
CA GLN A 78 18.00 45.09 23.20
C GLN A 78 18.68 43.79 22.72
N ALA A 79 19.93 43.57 23.13
CA ALA A 79 20.68 42.36 22.78
C ALA A 79 19.96 41.06 23.20
N LYS A 80 19.32 41.05 24.39
CA LYS A 80 18.56 39.88 24.85
C LYS A 80 17.27 39.69 24.05
N LYS A 81 16.59 40.78 23.66
CA LYS A 81 15.42 40.71 22.79
C LYS A 81 15.79 40.10 21.44
N ASP A 82 16.84 40.59 20.81
CA ASP A 82 17.27 40.15 19.48
C ASP A 82 17.56 38.63 19.49
N ILE A 83 18.33 38.15 20.48
CA ILE A 83 18.61 36.71 20.63
C ILE A 83 17.31 35.90 20.82
N LYS A 84 16.40 36.34 21.69
CA LYS A 84 15.16 35.60 21.97
C LYS A 84 14.20 35.59 20.78
N PHE A 85 14.10 36.69 20.04
CA PHE A 85 13.32 36.75 18.80
C PHE A 85 13.93 35.90 17.69
N GLN A 86 15.27 35.82 17.58
CA GLN A 86 15.93 34.91 16.64
C GLN A 86 15.67 33.44 16.99
N GLU A 87 15.83 33.06 18.26
CA GLU A 87 15.49 31.70 18.72
C GLU A 87 14.03 31.35 18.41
N PHE A 88 13.11 32.29 18.63
CA PHE A 88 11.68 32.08 18.38
C PHE A 88 11.36 31.91 16.90
N GLN A 89 11.96 32.73 16.03
CA GLN A 89 11.82 32.59 14.58
C GLN A 89 12.39 31.26 14.08
N SER A 90 13.57 30.87 14.57
CA SER A 90 14.19 29.58 14.23
C SER A 90 13.36 28.38 14.67
N LEU A 91 12.70 28.47 15.83
CA LEU A 91 11.77 27.43 16.27
C LEU A 91 10.53 27.35 15.36
N GLY A 92 10.00 28.48 14.91
CA GLY A 92 8.92 28.51 13.92
C GLY A 92 9.31 27.84 12.60
N GLU A 93 10.50 28.12 12.10
CA GLU A 93 11.05 27.48 10.90
C GLU A 93 11.27 25.96 11.11
N THR A 94 11.76 25.58 12.28
CA THR A 94 11.94 24.16 12.66
C THR A 94 10.61 23.41 12.65
N ILE A 95 9.54 24.00 13.19
CA ILE A 95 8.19 23.40 13.18
C ILE A 95 7.67 23.22 11.75
N GLN A 96 7.85 24.22 10.88
CA GLN A 96 7.44 24.14 9.48
C GLN A 96 8.19 23.04 8.71
N ASN A 97 9.52 22.99 8.90
CA ASN A 97 10.37 21.97 8.30
C ASN A 97 10.06 20.58 8.85
N TYR A 98 9.77 20.47 10.14
CA TYR A 98 9.37 19.21 10.77
C TYR A 98 8.09 18.67 10.15
N SER A 99 7.05 19.49 9.98
CA SER A 99 5.78 19.06 9.37
C SER A 99 5.98 18.55 7.93
N THR A 100 6.76 19.29 7.14
CA THR A 100 7.05 18.91 5.75
C THR A 100 7.87 17.62 5.69
N GLY A 101 8.92 17.52 6.50
CA GLY A 101 9.78 16.34 6.58
C GLY A 101 9.05 15.10 7.09
N ALA A 102 8.17 15.26 8.08
CA ALA A 102 7.33 14.17 8.62
C ALA A 102 6.39 13.60 7.54
N GLN A 103 5.77 14.46 6.72
CA GLN A 103 4.93 14.01 5.62
C GLN A 103 5.73 13.22 4.56
N GLN A 104 6.89 13.73 4.15
CA GLN A 104 7.77 13.05 3.19
C GLN A 104 8.28 11.72 3.75
N TYR A 105 8.66 11.70 5.03
CA TYR A 105 9.10 10.50 5.72
C TYR A 105 8.01 9.43 5.74
N LEU A 106 6.78 9.78 6.10
CA LEU A 106 5.65 8.84 6.11
C LEU A 106 5.37 8.26 4.73
N GLN A 107 5.41 9.08 3.67
CA GLN A 107 5.25 8.59 2.29
C GLN A 107 6.34 7.59 1.89
N GLN A 108 7.61 7.87 2.24
CA GLN A 108 8.71 6.94 1.97
C GLN A 108 8.60 5.64 2.77
N GLN A 109 8.17 5.73 4.04
CA GLN A 109 7.96 4.54 4.87
C GLN A 109 6.79 3.71 4.36
N GLU A 110 5.69 4.33 3.95
CA GLU A 110 4.56 3.64 3.33
C GLU A 110 5.02 2.82 2.12
N GLN A 111 5.74 3.45 1.18
CA GLN A 111 6.27 2.73 0.02
C GLN A 111 7.20 1.58 0.43
N THR A 112 8.13 1.83 1.34
CA THR A 112 9.12 0.83 1.79
C THR A 112 8.46 -0.37 2.47
N ILE A 113 7.41 -0.13 3.26
CA ILE A 113 6.71 -1.17 4.01
C ILE A 113 5.76 -1.95 3.10
N PHE A 114 5.03 -1.29 2.20
CA PHE A 114 4.00 -1.95 1.39
C PHE A 114 4.54 -2.59 0.10
N THR A 115 5.64 -2.08 -0.49
CA THR A 115 6.26 -2.67 -1.69
C THR A 115 6.53 -4.18 -1.57
N PRO A 116 7.18 -4.69 -0.51
CA PRO A 116 7.43 -6.13 -0.39
C PRO A 116 6.14 -6.95 -0.23
N ILE A 117 5.10 -6.38 0.41
CA ILE A 117 3.80 -7.03 0.56
C ILE A 117 3.12 -7.18 -0.80
N GLN A 118 3.15 -6.13 -1.62
CA GLN A 118 2.64 -6.17 -2.99
C GLN A 118 3.42 -7.14 -3.87
N ALA A 119 4.75 -7.23 -3.70
CA ALA A 119 5.57 -8.23 -4.41
C ALA A 119 5.14 -9.65 -4.03
N LYS A 120 4.99 -9.94 -2.74
CA LYS A 120 4.54 -11.25 -2.25
C LYS A 120 3.13 -11.61 -2.74
N ALA A 121 2.21 -10.65 -2.75
CA ALA A 121 0.88 -10.84 -3.30
C ALA A 121 0.93 -11.21 -4.80
N ARG A 122 1.74 -10.48 -5.58
CA ARG A 122 1.95 -10.77 -7.01
C ARG A 122 2.57 -12.13 -7.26
N GLU A 123 3.60 -12.51 -6.50
CA GLU A 123 4.22 -13.82 -6.60
C GLU A 123 3.21 -14.94 -6.31
N ALA A 124 2.40 -14.79 -5.25
CA ALA A 124 1.36 -15.76 -4.92
C ALA A 124 0.29 -15.88 -6.03
N ILE A 125 -0.16 -14.76 -6.59
CA ILE A 125 -1.07 -14.74 -7.74
C ILE A 125 -0.47 -15.49 -8.92
N GLN A 126 0.80 -15.22 -9.27
CA GLN A 126 1.48 -15.88 -10.39
C GLN A 126 1.66 -17.38 -10.15
N SER A 127 2.02 -17.80 -8.94
CA SER A 127 2.16 -19.21 -8.58
C SER A 127 0.82 -19.95 -8.70
N VAL A 128 -0.26 -19.36 -8.19
CA VAL A 128 -1.60 -19.95 -8.29
C VAL A 128 -2.10 -19.98 -9.73
N ALA A 129 -1.87 -18.92 -10.50
CA ALA A 129 -2.22 -18.85 -11.90
C ALA A 129 -1.56 -19.99 -12.69
N LYS A 130 -0.23 -20.14 -12.54
CA LYS A 130 0.55 -21.22 -13.18
C LYS A 130 0.09 -22.61 -12.74
N ALA A 131 -0.10 -22.83 -11.44
CA ALA A 131 -0.50 -24.13 -10.90
C ALA A 131 -1.90 -24.59 -11.37
N ASN A 132 -2.78 -23.64 -11.70
CA ASN A 132 -4.16 -23.91 -12.11
C ASN A 132 -4.40 -23.68 -13.62
N GLY A 133 -3.35 -23.45 -14.41
CA GLY A 133 -3.42 -23.33 -15.86
C GLY A 133 -4.11 -22.05 -16.37
N TYR A 134 -4.13 -20.97 -15.60
CA TYR A 134 -4.66 -19.68 -16.06
C TYR A 134 -3.70 -19.01 -17.04
N ALA A 135 -4.20 -18.68 -18.23
CA ALA A 135 -3.45 -17.96 -19.25
C ALA A 135 -3.37 -16.46 -18.94
N TYR A 136 -4.46 -15.89 -18.41
CA TYR A 136 -4.54 -14.51 -17.98
C TYR A 136 -5.30 -14.41 -16.66
N VAL A 137 -4.83 -13.51 -15.80
CA VAL A 137 -5.51 -13.10 -14.57
C VAL A 137 -5.69 -11.60 -14.63
N PHE A 138 -6.94 -11.16 -14.57
CA PHE A 138 -7.28 -9.73 -14.55
C PHE A 138 -7.55 -9.26 -13.12
N THR A 139 -7.32 -7.98 -12.87
CA THR A 139 -7.79 -7.36 -11.64
C THR A 139 -9.28 -7.06 -11.78
N SER A 140 -10.06 -7.25 -10.71
CA SER A 140 -11.53 -7.09 -10.78
C SER A 140 -11.97 -5.68 -11.19
N ASP A 141 -11.17 -4.65 -10.92
CA ASP A 141 -11.38 -3.25 -11.33
C ASP A 141 -11.14 -3.00 -12.83
N ALA A 142 -10.40 -3.87 -13.51
CA ALA A 142 -10.18 -3.78 -14.96
C ALA A 142 -11.33 -4.36 -15.80
N LEU A 143 -12.32 -5.02 -15.17
CA LEU A 143 -13.40 -5.73 -15.84
C LEU A 143 -14.72 -4.95 -15.72
N LEU A 144 -15.20 -4.37 -16.83
CA LEU A 144 -16.52 -3.72 -16.90
C LEU A 144 -17.66 -4.73 -17.04
N VAL A 145 -17.43 -5.78 -17.83
CA VAL A 145 -18.32 -6.93 -18.01
C VAL A 145 -17.41 -8.12 -18.23
N ALA A 146 -17.52 -9.15 -17.39
CA ALA A 146 -16.79 -10.39 -17.54
C ALA A 146 -17.78 -11.55 -17.78
N PRO A 147 -17.42 -12.54 -18.61
CA PRO A 147 -18.07 -13.85 -18.54
C PRO A 147 -17.99 -14.38 -17.09
N PRO A 148 -18.75 -15.42 -16.72
CA PRO A 148 -18.51 -16.15 -15.47
C PRO A 148 -17.10 -16.76 -15.53
N THR A 149 -16.10 -16.00 -15.10
CA THR A 149 -14.69 -16.37 -15.01
C THR A 149 -14.38 -16.72 -13.56
N ASP A 150 -13.34 -17.53 -13.35
CA ASP A 150 -13.03 -18.02 -12.01
C ASP A 150 -12.38 -16.91 -11.17
N ASP A 151 -12.98 -16.58 -10.02
CA ASP A 151 -12.31 -15.81 -8.97
C ASP A 151 -11.21 -16.67 -8.35
N ILE A 152 -9.96 -16.25 -8.50
CA ILE A 152 -8.81 -16.98 -7.95
C ILE A 152 -8.46 -16.54 -6.52
N LEU A 153 -9.12 -15.52 -5.96
CA LEU A 153 -8.86 -15.02 -4.61
C LEU A 153 -8.88 -16.12 -3.54
N PRO A 154 -9.86 -17.06 -3.50
CA PRO A 154 -9.85 -18.14 -2.53
C PRO A 154 -8.64 -19.07 -2.68
N LEU A 155 -8.21 -19.33 -3.93
CA LEU A 155 -7.05 -20.16 -4.22
C LEU A 155 -5.75 -19.49 -3.74
N VAL A 156 -5.63 -18.17 -3.93
CA VAL A 156 -4.47 -17.39 -3.46
C VAL A 156 -4.45 -17.27 -1.94
N LYS A 157 -5.59 -17.04 -1.28
CA LYS A 157 -5.68 -17.06 0.19
C LYS A 157 -5.23 -18.41 0.76
N LYS A 158 -5.69 -19.52 0.17
CA LYS A 158 -5.27 -20.87 0.54
C LYS A 158 -3.77 -21.08 0.33
N PHE A 159 -3.20 -20.61 -0.78
CA PHE A 159 -1.76 -20.70 -1.06
C PHE A 159 -0.93 -19.93 -0.03
N LEU A 160 -1.38 -18.74 0.36
CA LEU A 160 -0.75 -17.91 1.38
C LEU A 160 -1.06 -18.36 2.82
N LYS A 161 -1.85 -19.43 3.01
CA LYS A 161 -2.33 -19.91 4.32
C LYS A 161 -3.03 -18.82 5.13
N ILE A 162 -3.74 -17.94 4.45
CA ILE A 162 -4.58 -16.91 5.07
C ILE A 162 -5.89 -17.59 5.49
N PRO A 163 -6.31 -17.51 6.76
CA PRO A 163 -7.59 -18.05 7.18
C PRO A 163 -8.74 -17.37 6.42
N ASP A 164 -9.77 -18.13 6.05
CA ASP A 164 -11.02 -17.63 5.47
C ASP A 164 -11.81 -16.86 6.54
N THR A 165 -11.31 -15.70 6.96
CA THR A 165 -12.07 -14.78 7.78
C THR A 165 -12.74 -13.78 6.84
N PRO A 166 -14.07 -13.67 6.82
CA PRO A 166 -14.74 -12.60 6.09
C PRO A 166 -14.25 -11.27 6.69
N ALA A 167 -13.81 -10.35 5.85
CA ALA A 167 -13.70 -8.96 6.24
C ALA A 167 -15.11 -8.51 6.67
N LYS A 168 -15.25 -8.16 7.95
CA LYS A 168 -16.51 -7.72 8.54
C LYS A 168 -16.52 -6.19 8.60
#